data_AF-A0A2L0EPX9-F1
#
_entry.id   AF-A0A2L0EPX9-F1
#
_cell.length_a   1.000
_cell.length_b   1.000
_cell.length_c   1.000
_cell.angle_alpha   90.00
_cell.angle_beta   90.00
_cell.angle_gamma   90.00
#
_symmetry.space_group_name_H-M   'P 1'
#
loop_
_entity.id
_entity.type
_entity.pdbx_description
1 polymer ?
#
loop_
_entity_poly.entity_id
_entity_poly.type
_entity_poly.pdbx_seq_one_letter_code
_entity_poly.pdbx_strand_id
1 'polypeptide(L)'
;MPRARFAAACLGLVAAALLGCSRGDAPSPGAGSPAEPACACAPAQVVDPTLLAFLSRARAAHHAADVALDAGDRAAAIRALEGIIAAPRPPGTPPEVVEVTADTYARLAELRSEAGEFDAAARDVEAGLKLAPAPSHYEGHLYEVAGVVEERRAKALEERGDRDGAAGARRRAVALLERAISIQDRVITEALKGAPETPR
;
A
#
# COMPACT_ATOMS: atom_id res chain seq x y z
N MET A 1 23.14 -11.05 -39.24
CA MET A 1 21.99 -10.69 -40.11
C MET A 1 21.59 -9.24 -39.83
N PRO A 2 21.29 -8.43 -40.85
CA PRO A 2 21.26 -6.97 -40.74
C PRO A 2 19.93 -6.41 -40.23
N ARG A 3 20.10 -5.25 -39.59
CA ARG A 3 19.17 -4.25 -39.02
C ARG A 3 17.91 -3.97 -39.85
N ALA A 4 16.76 -3.90 -39.17
CA ALA A 4 15.59 -3.15 -39.64
C ALA A 4 15.33 -1.97 -38.69
N ARG A 5 15.57 -0.77 -39.21
CA ARG A 5 15.18 0.52 -38.61
C ARG A 5 13.79 0.85 -39.11
N PHE A 6 12.84 1.12 -38.22
CA PHE A 6 11.60 1.82 -38.59
C PHE A 6 11.44 3.05 -37.70
N ALA A 7 11.68 4.20 -38.33
CA ALA A 7 11.25 5.49 -37.88
C ALA A 7 9.85 5.75 -38.47
N ALA A 8 8.91 6.23 -37.67
CA ALA A 8 7.79 7.02 -38.15
C ALA A 8 7.23 7.85 -36.99
N ALA A 9 7.40 9.16 -37.13
CA ALA A 9 6.84 10.19 -36.27
C ALA A 9 5.37 10.43 -36.63
N CYS A 10 4.53 10.66 -35.62
CA CYS A 10 3.26 11.38 -35.79
C CYS A 10 3.13 12.41 -34.67
N LEU A 11 3.48 13.64 -35.02
CA LEU A 11 3.19 14.86 -34.29
C LEU A 11 1.68 15.11 -34.37
N GLY A 12 0.98 15.04 -33.23
CA GLY A 12 -0.45 15.36 -33.12
C GLY A 12 -0.67 16.43 -32.06
N LEU A 13 -0.45 17.70 -32.44
CA LEU A 13 -0.81 18.86 -31.65
C LEU A 13 -2.33 19.07 -31.75
N VAL A 14 -3.07 18.90 -30.66
CA VAL A 14 -4.45 19.39 -30.54
C VAL A 14 -4.52 20.34 -29.36
N ALA A 15 -4.43 21.63 -29.70
CA ALA A 15 -4.81 22.72 -28.83
C ALA A 15 -6.32 22.96 -28.99
N ALA A 16 -7.07 22.90 -27.89
CA ALA A 16 -8.40 23.49 -27.80
C ALA A 16 -8.56 24.08 -26.39
N ALA A 17 -8.37 25.39 -26.31
CA ALA A 17 -8.76 26.20 -25.19
C ALA A 17 -10.29 26.34 -25.15
N LEU A 18 -10.91 26.07 -24.01
CA LEU A 18 -12.20 26.64 -23.67
C LEU A 18 -12.14 27.21 -22.26
N LEU A 19 -12.07 28.54 -22.24
CA LEU A 19 -12.33 29.43 -21.12
C LEU A 19 -13.77 29.20 -20.62
N GLY A 20 -13.89 28.70 -19.39
CA GLY A 20 -15.16 28.67 -18.65
C GLY A 20 -15.14 29.70 -17.52
N CYS A 21 -15.45 30.96 -17.84
CA CYS A 21 -15.79 31.98 -16.86
C CYS A 21 -17.31 32.11 -16.76
N SER A 22 -17.90 31.73 -15.64
CA SER A 22 -19.14 32.32 -15.08
C SER A 22 -19.24 31.83 -13.63
N ARG A 23 -19.66 32.58 -12.62
CA ARG A 23 -20.46 33.80 -12.54
C ARG A 23 -20.17 34.38 -11.15
N GLY A 24 -20.04 35.69 -11.05
CA GLY A 24 -19.81 36.36 -9.76
C GLY A 24 -21.10 36.40 -8.95
N ASP A 25 -21.04 35.88 -7.72
CA ASP A 25 -22.04 36.17 -6.69
C ASP A 25 -21.56 37.41 -5.93
N ALA A 26 -22.29 38.50 -6.13
CA ALA A 26 -22.14 39.71 -5.34
C ALA A 26 -22.61 39.44 -3.90
N PRO A 27 -21.90 39.96 -2.88
CA PRO A 27 -22.33 39.85 -1.50
C PRO A 27 -23.55 40.73 -1.26
N SER A 28 -24.66 40.10 -0.85
CA SER A 28 -25.87 40.78 -0.38
C SER A 28 -25.60 41.33 1.03
N PRO A 29 -25.70 42.65 1.29
CA PRO A 29 -25.67 43.20 2.65
C PRO A 29 -27.08 43.08 3.25
N GLY A 30 -27.38 41.90 3.77
CA GLY A 30 -28.59 41.60 4.52
C GLY A 30 -28.48 42.10 5.96
N ALA A 31 -29.45 42.92 6.35
CA ALA A 31 -29.63 43.52 7.65
C ALA A 31 -29.57 42.52 8.83
N GLY A 32 -29.13 43.04 9.98
CA GLY A 32 -28.84 42.26 11.17
C GLY A 32 -30.02 41.45 11.70
N SER A 33 -29.72 40.18 12.00
CA SER A 33 -30.47 39.38 12.96
C SER A 33 -29.79 39.44 14.32
N PRO A 34 -30.56 39.50 15.42
CA PRO A 34 -30.03 39.50 16.78
C PRO A 34 -29.27 38.20 17.04
N ALA A 35 -28.15 38.32 17.77
CA ALA A 35 -27.25 37.25 18.14
C ALA A 35 -28.00 35.97 18.55
N GLU A 36 -27.98 34.97 17.67
CA GLU A 36 -28.38 33.62 18.03
C GLU A 36 -27.43 33.14 19.14
N PRO A 37 -27.96 32.52 20.21
CA PRO A 37 -27.12 31.92 21.23
C PRO A 37 -26.27 30.86 20.54
N ALA A 38 -24.94 31.03 20.60
CA ALA A 38 -23.98 30.06 20.10
C ALA A 38 -24.34 28.68 20.66
N CYS A 39 -24.95 27.82 19.83
CA CYS A 39 -25.19 26.42 20.14
C CYS A 39 -23.82 25.78 20.40
N ALA A 40 -23.46 25.66 21.67
CA ALA A 40 -22.23 25.06 22.17
C ALA A 40 -22.25 23.52 22.04
N CYS A 41 -22.53 23.04 20.83
CA CYS A 41 -22.44 21.65 20.43
C CYS A 41 -21.78 21.57 19.05
N ALA A 42 -20.62 22.19 18.88
CA ALA A 42 -19.76 21.78 17.78
C ALA A 42 -19.43 20.30 18.03
N PRO A 43 -19.84 19.36 17.14
CA PRO A 43 -19.57 17.95 17.35
C PRO A 43 -18.05 17.78 17.47
N ALA A 44 -17.61 17.04 18.49
CA ALA A 44 -16.21 16.64 18.59
C ALA A 44 -15.79 16.08 17.22
N GLN A 45 -14.69 16.59 16.68
CA GLN A 45 -14.22 16.21 15.35
C GLN A 45 -13.98 14.70 15.37
N VAL A 46 -14.89 13.94 14.76
CA VAL A 46 -14.97 12.48 14.91
C VAL A 46 -13.75 11.78 14.29
N VAL A 47 -13.02 12.48 13.42
CA VAL A 47 -11.83 11.93 12.74
C VAL A 47 -10.71 12.97 12.71
N ASP A 48 -9.50 12.56 13.10
CA ASP A 48 -8.29 13.37 13.01
C ASP A 48 -7.98 13.71 11.53
N PRO A 49 -7.98 15.00 11.14
CA PRO A 49 -7.69 15.40 9.76
C PRO A 49 -6.27 15.02 9.30
N THR A 50 -5.31 14.94 10.22
CA THR A 50 -3.92 14.56 9.93
C THR A 50 -3.84 13.08 9.54
N LEU A 51 -4.52 12.23 10.29
CA LEU A 51 -4.65 10.81 9.99
C LEU A 51 -5.31 10.61 8.61
N LEU A 52 -6.44 11.28 8.35
CA LEU A 52 -7.13 11.20 7.07
C LEU A 52 -6.26 11.63 5.89
N ALA A 53 -5.51 12.72 6.05
CA ALA A 53 -4.60 13.20 5.02
C ALA A 53 -3.46 12.19 4.74
N PHE A 54 -2.89 11.59 5.79
CA PHE A 54 -1.88 10.55 5.66
C PHE A 54 -2.41 9.33 4.90
N LEU A 55 -3.57 8.79 5.30
CA LEU A 55 -4.18 7.62 4.67
C LEU A 55 -4.59 7.90 3.22
N SER A 56 -5.11 9.09 2.93
CA SER A 56 -5.46 9.50 1.57
C SER A 56 -4.23 9.56 0.66
N ARG A 57 -3.12 10.09 1.17
CA ARG A 57 -1.84 10.12 0.45
C ARG A 57 -1.28 8.70 0.23
N ALA A 58 -1.34 7.83 1.24
CA ALA A 58 -0.89 6.44 1.12
C ALA A 58 -1.67 5.69 0.04
N ARG A 59 -3.01 5.83 0.01
CA ARG A 59 -3.85 5.27 -1.06
C ARG A 59 -3.45 5.80 -2.45
N ALA A 60 -3.23 7.11 -2.58
CA ALA A 60 -2.81 7.71 -3.84
C ALA A 60 -1.43 7.19 -4.31
N ALA A 61 -0.50 6.97 -3.37
CA ALA A 61 0.82 6.43 -3.68
C ALA A 61 0.78 4.96 -4.12
N HIS A 62 -0.05 4.12 -3.50
CA HIS A 62 -0.31 2.75 -3.96
C HIS A 62 -0.89 2.73 -5.38
N HIS A 63 -1.90 3.57 -5.64
CA HIS A 63 -2.45 3.70 -6.99
C HIS A 63 -1.42 4.19 -8.01
N ALA A 64 -0.58 5.16 -7.64
CA ALA A 64 0.52 5.62 -8.49
C ALA A 64 1.54 4.50 -8.78
N ALA A 65 1.77 3.60 -7.82
CA ALA A 65 2.60 2.43 -8.03
C ALA A 65 1.97 1.46 -9.05
N ASP A 66 0.66 1.21 -8.98
CA ASP A 66 -0.05 0.41 -9.98
C ASP A 66 0.08 1.02 -11.39
N VAL A 67 -0.20 2.31 -11.54
CA VAL A 67 -0.07 3.03 -12.82
C VAL A 67 1.35 2.95 -13.37
N ALA A 68 2.36 3.03 -12.51
CA ALA A 68 3.76 2.90 -12.90
C ALA A 68 4.10 1.48 -13.36
N LEU A 69 3.56 0.44 -12.71
CA LEU A 69 3.74 -0.95 -13.12
C LEU A 69 3.09 -1.25 -14.46
N ASP A 70 1.88 -0.72 -14.71
CA ASP A 70 1.19 -0.84 -16.00
C ASP A 70 2.00 -0.20 -17.14
N ALA A 71 2.74 0.87 -16.83
CA ALA A 71 3.66 1.53 -17.77
C ALA A 71 5.03 0.82 -17.90
N GLY A 72 5.27 -0.25 -17.15
CA GLY A 72 6.56 -0.95 -17.09
C GLY A 72 7.65 -0.22 -16.30
N ASP A 73 7.34 0.87 -15.59
CA ASP A 73 8.27 1.62 -14.76
C ASP A 73 8.24 1.13 -13.30
N ARG A 74 8.84 -0.04 -13.07
CA ARG A 74 8.98 -0.62 -11.72
C ARG A 74 9.72 0.31 -10.75
N ALA A 75 10.70 1.08 -11.24
CA ALA A 75 11.46 1.98 -10.39
C ALA A 75 10.59 3.14 -9.86
N ALA A 76 9.68 3.68 -10.68
CA ALA A 76 8.69 4.64 -10.23
C ALA A 76 7.71 4.03 -9.21
N ALA A 77 7.29 2.79 -9.40
CA ALA A 77 6.42 2.10 -8.45
C ALA A 77 7.08 1.96 -7.07
N ILE A 78 8.33 1.52 -7.02
CA ILE A 78 9.10 1.41 -5.77
C ILE A 78 9.24 2.79 -5.09
N ARG A 79 9.61 3.84 -5.85
CA ARG A 79 9.74 5.20 -5.30
C ARG A 79 8.43 5.72 -4.70
N ALA A 80 7.29 5.44 -5.33
CA ALA A 80 5.99 5.86 -4.82
C ALA A 80 5.69 5.25 -3.44
N LEU A 81 5.95 3.94 -3.29
CA LEU A 81 5.75 3.21 -2.03
C LEU A 81 6.77 3.62 -0.95
N GLU A 82 8.04 3.79 -1.29
CA GLU A 82 9.07 4.31 -0.37
C GLU A 82 8.70 5.71 0.15
N GLY A 83 8.04 6.52 -0.69
CA GLY A 83 7.50 7.81 -0.31
C GLY A 83 6.44 7.74 0.80
N ILE A 84 5.74 6.62 0.96
CA ILE A 84 4.81 6.43 2.09
C ILE A 84 5.61 6.31 3.39
N ILE A 85 6.65 5.47 3.39
CA ILE A 85 7.49 5.15 4.55
C ILE A 85 8.28 6.36 5.03
N ALA A 86 8.83 7.15 4.09
CA ALA A 86 9.68 8.30 4.40
C ALA A 86 8.90 9.55 4.85
N ALA A 87 7.58 9.56 4.74
CA ALA A 87 6.80 10.75 5.01
C ALA A 87 6.57 11.03 6.51
N PRO A 88 6.25 12.28 6.87
CA PRO A 88 5.80 12.62 8.22
C PRO A 88 4.60 11.75 8.64
N ARG A 89 4.65 11.27 9.88
CA ARG A 89 3.57 10.48 10.48
C ARG A 89 2.67 11.36 11.35
N PRO A 90 1.36 11.08 11.42
CA PRO A 90 0.50 11.72 12.41
C PRO A 90 0.97 11.34 13.84
N PRO A 91 0.67 12.18 14.84
CA PRO A 91 1.06 11.92 16.23
C PRO A 91 0.36 10.67 16.79
N GLY A 92 0.96 10.05 17.82
CA GLY A 92 0.31 8.97 18.60
C GLY A 92 0.31 7.57 17.98
N THR A 93 1.01 7.35 16.86
CA THR A 93 1.11 6.06 16.16
C THR A 93 -0.25 5.34 16.00
N PRO A 94 -1.20 5.92 15.25
CA PRO A 94 -2.51 5.31 15.04
C PRO A 94 -2.38 3.92 14.40
N PRO A 95 -3.21 2.94 14.78
CA PRO A 95 -3.19 1.60 14.20
C PRO A 95 -3.24 1.61 12.67
N GLU A 96 -4.08 2.45 12.07
CA GLU A 96 -4.25 2.55 10.62
C GLU A 96 -2.96 2.96 9.90
N VAL A 97 -2.09 3.74 10.57
CA VAL A 97 -0.77 4.10 10.04
C VAL A 97 0.18 2.92 10.07
N VAL A 98 0.15 2.15 11.17
CA VAL A 98 0.97 0.94 11.32
C VAL A 98 0.58 -0.08 10.26
N GLU A 99 -0.71 -0.29 10.09
CA GLU A 99 -1.33 -1.21 9.13
C GLU A 99 -0.95 -0.87 7.68
N VAL A 100 -1.20 0.36 7.23
CA VAL A 100 -0.86 0.76 5.86
C VAL A 100 0.65 0.76 5.60
N THR A 101 1.47 1.00 6.63
CA THR A 101 2.93 0.91 6.52
C THR A 101 3.38 -0.54 6.40
N ALA A 102 2.81 -1.46 7.18
CA ALA A 102 3.10 -2.88 7.08
C ALA A 102 2.73 -3.45 5.71
N ASP A 103 1.55 -3.08 5.19
CA ASP A 103 1.11 -3.42 3.83
C ASP A 103 2.04 -2.86 2.75
N THR A 104 2.50 -1.61 2.92
CA THR A 104 3.49 -1.00 2.00
C THR A 104 4.80 -1.78 1.96
N TYR A 105 5.29 -2.28 3.10
CA TYR A 105 6.48 -3.13 3.15
C TYR A 105 6.27 -4.47 2.45
N ALA A 106 5.10 -5.10 2.63
CA ALA A 106 4.75 -6.33 1.91
C ALA A 106 4.79 -6.11 0.39
N ARG A 107 4.17 -5.02 -0.08
CA ARG A 107 4.17 -4.65 -1.51
C ARG A 107 5.58 -4.36 -2.05
N LEU A 108 6.44 -3.69 -1.28
CA LEU A 108 7.85 -3.47 -1.66
C LEU A 108 8.62 -4.79 -1.78
N ALA A 109 8.41 -5.73 -0.86
CA ALA A 109 9.05 -7.04 -0.91
C ALA A 109 8.64 -7.84 -2.15
N GLU A 110 7.37 -7.80 -2.54
CA GLU A 110 6.90 -8.41 -3.78
C GLU A 110 7.58 -7.79 -5.00
N LEU A 111 7.61 -6.46 -5.09
CA LEU A 111 8.21 -5.76 -6.23
C LEU A 111 9.71 -6.02 -6.37
N ARG A 112 10.44 -6.04 -5.25
CA ARG A 112 11.88 -6.30 -5.23
C ARG A 112 12.19 -7.77 -5.52
N SER A 113 11.41 -8.72 -5.01
CA SER A 113 11.63 -10.14 -5.31
C SER A 113 11.34 -10.51 -6.77
N GLU A 114 10.38 -9.85 -7.42
CA GLU A 114 10.19 -9.96 -8.88
C GLU A 114 11.40 -9.49 -9.69
N ALA A 115 12.17 -8.54 -9.17
CA ALA A 115 13.42 -8.08 -9.76
C ALA A 115 14.63 -8.98 -9.39
N GLY A 116 14.42 -10.05 -8.63
CA GLY A 116 15.49 -10.92 -8.12
C GLY A 116 16.26 -10.35 -6.93
N GLU A 117 15.81 -9.24 -6.35
CA GLU A 117 16.43 -8.56 -5.20
C GLU A 117 15.97 -9.20 -3.87
N PHE A 118 16.16 -10.52 -3.75
CA PHE A 118 15.56 -11.30 -2.65
C PHE A 118 15.99 -10.85 -1.25
N ASP A 119 17.22 -10.37 -1.08
CA ASP A 119 17.69 -9.90 0.22
C ASP A 119 17.13 -8.53 0.58
N ALA A 120 16.83 -7.68 -0.42
CA ALA A 120 16.13 -6.43 -0.19
C ALA A 120 14.67 -6.68 0.18
N ALA A 121 14.01 -7.61 -0.53
CA ALA A 121 12.65 -8.03 -0.21
C ALA A 121 12.55 -8.62 1.22
N ALA A 122 13.51 -9.44 1.63
CA ALA A 122 13.54 -9.98 3.00
C ALA A 122 13.66 -8.89 4.07
N ARG A 123 14.44 -7.82 3.82
CA ARG A 123 14.54 -6.67 4.73
C ARG A 123 13.23 -5.90 4.84
N ASP A 124 12.49 -5.74 3.74
CA ASP A 124 11.19 -5.08 3.77
C ASP A 124 10.19 -5.89 4.60
N VAL A 125 10.12 -7.21 4.39
CA VAL A 125 9.31 -8.12 5.21
C VAL A 125 9.65 -7.96 6.70
N GLU A 126 10.94 -7.98 7.05
CA GLU A 126 11.38 -7.83 8.44
C GLU A 126 10.98 -6.46 9.02
N ALA A 127 11.11 -5.39 8.23
CA ALA A 127 10.69 -4.05 8.64
C ALA A 127 9.18 -3.95 8.85
N GLY A 128 8.38 -4.59 7.99
CA GLY A 128 6.93 -4.72 8.16
C GLY A 128 6.55 -5.50 9.42
N LEU A 129 7.20 -6.64 9.67
CA LEU A 129 6.90 -7.49 10.83
C LEU A 129 7.23 -6.81 12.17
N LYS A 130 8.20 -5.90 12.21
CA LYS A 130 8.49 -5.07 13.39
C LYS A 130 7.38 -4.08 13.73
N LEU A 131 6.51 -3.77 12.77
CA LEU A 131 5.40 -2.83 12.93
C LEU A 131 4.07 -3.55 13.15
N ALA A 132 3.84 -4.65 12.42
CA ALA A 132 2.55 -5.34 12.40
C ALA A 132 2.13 -5.83 13.80
N PRO A 133 0.91 -5.49 14.27
CA PRO A 133 0.36 -6.07 15.50
C PRO A 133 0.24 -7.59 15.37
N ALA A 134 0.45 -8.31 16.47
CA ALA A 134 0.35 -9.76 16.49
C ALA A 134 -0.71 -10.24 17.51
N PRO A 135 -1.66 -11.12 17.13
CA PRO A 135 -1.94 -11.58 15.76
C PRO A 135 -2.70 -10.51 14.95
N SER A 136 -2.40 -10.38 13.66
CA SER A 136 -3.20 -9.56 12.75
C SER A 136 -3.20 -10.08 11.31
N HIS A 137 -4.16 -9.62 10.51
CA HIS A 137 -4.17 -9.84 9.07
C HIS A 137 -2.83 -9.41 8.43
N TYR A 138 -2.27 -8.28 8.84
CA TYR A 138 -1.03 -7.73 8.27
C TYR A 138 0.21 -8.56 8.65
N GLU A 139 0.27 -9.11 9.87
CA GLU A 139 1.32 -10.07 10.24
C GLU A 139 1.25 -11.32 9.34
N GLY A 140 0.04 -11.87 9.17
CA GLY A 140 -0.19 -13.03 8.30
C GLY A 140 0.22 -12.75 6.85
N HIS A 141 -0.18 -11.59 6.30
CA HIS A 141 0.17 -11.21 4.93
C HIS A 141 1.68 -11.01 4.73
N LEU A 142 2.40 -10.45 5.70
CA LEU A 142 3.86 -10.33 5.62
C LEU A 142 4.55 -11.70 5.59
N TYR A 143 4.06 -12.68 6.36
CA TYR A 143 4.58 -14.06 6.30
C TYR A 143 4.24 -14.76 4.98
N GLU A 144 3.06 -14.51 4.43
CA GLU A 144 2.68 -14.98 3.09
C GLU A 144 3.65 -14.46 2.03
N VAL A 145 3.87 -13.14 2.00
CA VAL A 145 4.81 -12.50 1.07
C VAL A 145 6.24 -13.03 1.29
N ALA A 146 6.67 -13.24 2.53
CA ALA A 146 7.96 -13.87 2.82
C ALA A 146 8.09 -15.26 2.17
N GLY A 147 7.02 -16.05 2.21
CA GLY A 147 6.94 -17.35 1.54
C GLY A 147 7.09 -17.23 0.02
N VAL A 148 6.36 -16.28 -0.60
CA VAL A 148 6.44 -16.00 -2.04
C VAL A 148 7.83 -15.53 -2.46
N VAL A 149 8.50 -14.69 -1.64
CA VAL A 149 9.89 -14.26 -1.88
C VAL A 149 10.83 -15.47 -1.92
N GLU A 150 10.69 -16.41 -0.97
CA GLU A 150 11.52 -17.61 -0.94
C GLU A 150 11.20 -18.60 -2.07
N GLU A 151 9.94 -18.68 -2.52
CA GLU A 151 9.58 -19.45 -3.73
C GLU A 151 10.29 -18.90 -4.97
N ARG A 152 10.23 -17.58 -5.17
CA ARG A 152 10.93 -16.90 -6.28
C ARG A 152 12.45 -17.09 -6.17
N ARG A 153 13.00 -17.00 -4.95
CA ARG A 153 14.42 -17.28 -4.68
C ARG A 153 14.79 -18.71 -5.07
N ALA A 154 13.95 -19.69 -4.70
CA ALA A 154 14.19 -21.10 -5.03
C ALA A 154 14.25 -21.32 -6.54
N LYS A 155 13.30 -20.76 -7.28
CA LYS A 155 13.28 -20.83 -8.75
C LYS A 155 14.55 -20.25 -9.36
N ALA A 156 14.96 -19.06 -8.91
CA ALA A 156 16.16 -18.41 -9.41
C ALA A 156 17.46 -19.15 -9.05
N LEU A 157 17.50 -19.89 -7.93
CA LEU A 157 18.64 -20.76 -7.57
C LEU A 157 18.68 -22.01 -8.45
N GLU A 158 17.53 -22.60 -8.74
CA GLU A 158 17.40 -23.77 -9.62
C GLU A 158 17.82 -23.44 -11.06
N GLU A 159 17.41 -22.29 -11.59
CA GLU A 159 17.87 -21.78 -12.91
C GLU A 159 19.39 -21.58 -12.98
N ARG A 160 20.04 -21.35 -11.84
CA ARG A 160 21.50 -21.25 -11.71
C ARG A 160 22.19 -22.59 -11.45
N GLY A 161 21.43 -23.68 -11.33
CA GLY A 161 21.94 -25.02 -11.05
C GLY A 161 22.20 -25.30 -9.56
N ASP A 162 21.91 -24.36 -8.65
CA ASP A 162 22.04 -24.56 -7.21
C ASP A 162 20.81 -25.31 -6.66
N ARG A 163 20.82 -26.63 -6.84
CA ARG A 163 19.71 -27.51 -6.43
C ARG A 163 19.52 -27.56 -4.91
N ASP A 164 20.60 -27.53 -4.15
CA ASP A 164 20.55 -27.59 -2.68
C ASP A 164 20.04 -26.28 -2.10
N GLY A 165 20.51 -25.14 -2.61
CA GLY A 165 19.99 -23.83 -2.27
C GLY A 165 18.51 -23.69 -2.62
N ALA A 166 18.10 -24.13 -3.82
CA ALA A 166 16.70 -24.13 -4.23
C ALA A 166 15.82 -25.00 -3.31
N ALA A 167 16.29 -26.19 -2.92
CA ALA A 167 15.58 -27.05 -1.98
C ALA A 167 15.46 -26.41 -0.58
N GLY A 168 16.50 -25.73 -0.11
CA GLY A 168 16.48 -24.97 1.13
C GLY A 168 15.46 -23.82 1.11
N ALA A 169 15.44 -23.04 0.03
CA ALA A 169 14.49 -21.95 -0.16
C ALA A 169 13.04 -22.46 -0.24
N ARG A 170 12.77 -23.57 -0.95
CA ARG A 170 11.44 -24.21 -0.96
C ARG A 170 10.95 -24.61 0.43
N ARG A 171 11.83 -25.21 1.26
CA ARG A 171 11.45 -25.57 2.64
C ARG A 171 11.09 -24.34 3.47
N ARG A 172 11.84 -23.25 3.33
CA ARG A 172 11.52 -21.98 4.00
C ARG A 172 10.19 -21.41 3.51
N ALA A 173 9.95 -21.42 2.19
CA ALA A 173 8.70 -20.95 1.62
C ALA A 173 7.49 -21.68 2.22
N VAL A 174 7.52 -23.02 2.26
CA VAL A 174 6.46 -23.84 2.87
C VAL A 174 6.24 -23.48 4.35
N ALA A 175 7.31 -23.42 5.15
CA ALA A 175 7.20 -23.09 6.56
C ALA A 175 6.62 -21.69 6.82
N LEU A 176 6.96 -20.70 5.98
CA LEU A 176 6.43 -19.34 6.07
C LEU A 176 4.94 -19.28 5.68
N LEU A 177 4.54 -20.01 4.64
CA LEU A 177 3.13 -20.09 4.23
C LEU A 177 2.27 -20.82 5.27
N GLU A 178 2.76 -21.91 5.85
CA GLU A 178 2.10 -22.59 6.98
C GLU A 178 1.94 -21.66 8.19
N ARG A 179 2.95 -20.84 8.47
CA ARG A 179 2.88 -19.81 9.51
C ARG A 179 1.83 -18.75 9.21
N ALA A 180 1.76 -18.27 7.96
CA ALA A 180 0.76 -17.31 7.53
C ALA A 180 -0.67 -17.86 7.71
N ILE A 181 -0.92 -19.11 7.28
CA ILE A 181 -2.20 -19.81 7.47
C ILE A 181 -2.57 -19.87 8.95
N SER A 182 -1.65 -20.31 9.81
CA SER A 182 -1.90 -20.41 11.26
C SER A 182 -2.24 -19.05 11.91
N ILE A 183 -1.62 -17.96 11.46
CA ILE A 183 -1.95 -16.61 11.94
C ILE A 183 -3.34 -16.21 11.48
N GLN A 184 -3.67 -16.43 10.20
CA GLN A 184 -4.99 -16.08 9.65
C GLN A 184 -6.11 -16.87 10.32
N ASP A 185 -5.92 -18.18 10.59
CA ASP A 185 -6.87 -19.01 11.33
C ASP A 185 -7.16 -18.44 12.72
N ARG A 186 -6.13 -17.93 13.41
CA ARG A 186 -6.29 -17.28 14.72
C ARG A 186 -7.07 -15.97 14.61
N VAL A 187 -6.73 -15.12 13.65
CA VAL A 187 -7.44 -13.86 13.40
C VAL A 187 -8.93 -14.12 13.13
N ILE A 188 -9.24 -15.10 12.27
CA ILE A 188 -10.62 -15.50 11.96
C ILE A 188 -11.33 -15.99 13.22
N THR A 189 -10.70 -16.88 13.98
CA THR A 189 -11.27 -17.45 15.21
C THR A 189 -11.57 -16.37 16.25
N GLU A 190 -10.67 -15.41 16.44
CA GLU A 190 -10.83 -14.30 17.40
C GLU A 190 -11.94 -13.35 16.95
N ALA A 191 -12.01 -13.00 15.66
CA ALA A 191 -13.05 -12.15 15.10
C ALA A 191 -14.46 -12.77 15.26
N LEU A 192 -14.58 -14.09 15.03
CA LEU A 192 -15.87 -14.79 15.16
C LEU A 192 -16.33 -14.93 16.61
N LYS A 193 -15.42 -15.08 17.58
CA LYS A 193 -15.77 -15.11 19.01
C LYS A 193 -16.28 -13.77 19.54
N GLY A 194 -15.80 -12.66 18.95
CA GLY A 194 -16.20 -11.31 19.34
C GLY A 194 -17.49 -10.81 18.70
N ALA A 195 -18.04 -11.53 17.72
CA ALA A 195 -19.27 -11.12 17.03
C ALA A 195 -20.51 -11.36 17.92
N PRO A 196 -21.33 -10.33 18.21
CA PRO A 196 -22.57 -10.54 18.96
C PRO A 196 -23.49 -11.47 18.15
N GLU A 197 -24.00 -12.53 18.79
CA GLU A 197 -25.05 -13.36 18.21
C GLU A 197 -26.24 -12.46 17.89
N THR A 198 -26.42 -12.11 16.62
CA THR A 198 -27.61 -11.39 16.18
C THR A 198 -28.65 -12.46 15.88
N PRO A 199 -29.72 -12.61 16.69
CA PRO A 199 -30.78 -13.55 16.36
C PRO A 199 -31.42 -13.10 15.04
N ARG A 200 -31.47 -14.03 14.08
CA ARG A 200 -32.13 -13.84 12.77
C ARG A 200 -33.65 -13.85 12.91
#